data_AF-A0A821PVZ8-F1
#
_entry.id   AF-A0A821PVZ8-F1
#
_cell.length_a   1.000
_cell.length_b   1.000
_cell.length_c   1.000
_cell.angle_alpha   90.00
_cell.angle_beta   90.00
_cell.angle_gamma   90.00
#
_symmetry.space_group_name_H-M   'P 1'
#
loop_
_entity.id
_entity.type
_entity.pdbx_description
1 polymer ?
#
loop_
_entity_poly.entity_id
_entity_poly.type
_entity_poly.pdbx_seq_one_letter_code
_entity_poly.pdbx_strand_id
1 'polypeptide(L)'
;MNIPMKGSSYIEKKKKRNSFSKYFRRLWPIYNWTVYEGSWNEPYTNPGAPTHVISGSAGCYSKHNPFLNQTQLYSAFRSDDYGYSRMKIINSTHLYMEQVSDDQ
;
A
#
# COMPACT_ATOMS: atom_id res chain seq x y z
N MET A 1 -5.76 -7.97 25.15
CA MET A 1 -4.53 -7.24 25.52
C MET A 1 -4.60 -5.85 24.91
N ASN A 2 -4.72 -4.82 25.74
CA ASN A 2 -4.79 -3.41 25.30
C ASN A 2 -3.38 -2.90 25.00
N ILE A 3 -3.11 -2.55 23.74
CA ILE A 3 -1.86 -1.91 23.33
C ILE A 3 -2.09 -0.39 23.34
N PRO A 4 -1.29 0.41 24.06
CA PRO A 4 -1.55 1.84 24.21
C PRO A 4 -1.28 2.61 22.91
N MET A 5 -2.25 3.43 22.48
CA MET A 5 -2.13 4.40 21.39
C MET A 5 -1.18 5.53 21.79
N LYS A 6 0.03 5.57 21.22
CA LYS A 6 0.93 6.73 21.33
C LYS A 6 0.53 7.83 20.34
N GLY A 7 0.15 8.98 20.90
CA GLY A 7 0.34 10.35 20.39
C GLY A 7 0.18 10.60 18.89
N SER A 8 -0.96 11.15 18.49
CA SER A 8 -1.16 11.81 17.20
C SER A 8 -0.24 13.03 17.09
N SER A 9 0.79 12.95 16.24
CA SER A 9 1.56 14.12 15.81
C SER A 9 0.88 14.73 14.59
N TYR A 10 0.43 15.98 14.72
CA TYR A 10 -0.13 16.76 13.62
C TYR A 10 0.96 17.00 12.56
N ILE A 11 0.89 16.28 11.45
CA ILE A 11 1.72 16.59 10.28
C ILE A 11 1.06 17.75 9.53
N GLU A 12 1.73 18.89 9.54
CA GLU A 12 1.41 20.08 8.75
C GLU A 12 1.25 19.68 7.27
N LYS A 13 0.02 19.70 6.76
CA LYS A 13 -0.27 19.44 5.35
C LYS A 13 0.22 20.63 4.52
N LYS A 14 1.52 20.70 4.24
CA LYS A 14 2.01 21.51 3.12
C LYS A 14 1.31 20.99 1.87
N LYS A 15 0.50 21.85 1.25
CA LYS A 15 -0.21 21.62 -0.01
C LYS A 15 0.82 21.36 -1.12
N LYS A 16 1.37 20.15 -1.18
CA LYS A 16 2.14 19.67 -2.32
C LYS A 16 1.16 19.57 -3.47
N ARG A 17 1.40 20.36 -4.53
CA ARG A 17 0.77 20.21 -5.85
C ARG A 17 0.64 18.72 -6.15
N ASN A 18 -0.53 18.31 -6.63
CA ASN A 18 -0.95 16.93 -6.94
C ASN A 18 0.16 16.14 -7.65
N SER A 19 1.09 15.59 -6.86
CA SER A 19 2.15 14.74 -7.36
C SER A 19 1.57 13.34 -7.35
N PHE A 20 1.37 12.77 -8.53
CA PHE A 20 1.00 11.36 -8.65
C PHE A 20 2.03 10.52 -7.90
N SER A 21 1.58 9.50 -7.18
CA SER A 21 2.46 8.57 -6.47
C SER A 21 3.32 7.84 -7.50
N LYS A 22 4.64 8.00 -7.45
CA LYS A 22 5.59 7.34 -8.37
C LYS A 22 6.19 6.08 -7.75
N TYR A 23 5.37 5.32 -7.05
CA TYR A 23 5.79 4.16 -6.30
C TYR A 23 4.66 3.16 -6.23
N PHE A 24 5.01 1.90 -5.95
CA PHE A 24 4.05 0.86 -5.60
C PHE A 24 3.83 0.83 -4.09
N ARG A 25 2.58 0.68 -3.67
CA ARG A 25 2.22 0.50 -2.26
C ARG A 25 1.01 -0.41 -2.11
N ARG A 26 1.12 -1.42 -1.25
CA ARG A 26 0.01 -2.26 -0.79
C ARG A 26 -0.26 -1.96 0.68
N LEU A 27 -1.52 -1.66 1.00
CA LEU A 27 -1.96 -1.44 2.37
C LEU A 27 -2.40 -2.77 2.99
N TRP A 28 -2.45 -2.82 4.32
CA TRP A 28 -3.23 -3.84 5.02
C TRP A 28 -4.72 -3.65 4.67
N PRO A 29 -5.56 -4.70 4.79
CA PRO A 29 -7.00 -4.51 4.65
C PRO A 29 -7.48 -3.50 5.69
N ILE A 30 -8.09 -2.40 5.24
CA ILE A 30 -8.37 -1.24 6.10
C ILE A 30 -9.72 -0.64 5.78
N TYR A 31 -10.46 -0.26 6.83
CA TYR A 31 -11.68 0.52 6.72
C TYR A 31 -11.72 1.53 7.87
N ASN A 32 -12.11 2.78 7.60
CA ASN A 32 -12.17 3.85 8.61
C ASN A 32 -10.92 3.93 9.51
N TRP A 33 -9.73 3.95 8.89
CA TRP A 33 -8.43 4.00 9.57
C TRP A 33 -8.13 2.82 10.51
N THR A 34 -8.95 1.78 10.49
CA THR A 34 -8.83 0.57 11.31
C THR A 34 -8.43 -0.61 10.42
N VAL A 35 -7.41 -1.36 10.82
CA VAL A 35 -6.95 -2.55 10.09
C VAL A 35 -7.86 -3.74 10.42
N TYR A 36 -8.35 -4.43 9.39
CA TYR A 36 -9.21 -5.62 9.47
C TYR A 36 -8.52 -6.80 8.79
N GLU A 37 -7.39 -7.22 9.35
CA GLU A 37 -6.68 -8.40 8.90
C GLU A 37 -7.48 -9.69 9.17
N GLY A 38 -7.31 -10.69 8.32
CA GLY A 38 -7.80 -12.04 8.57
C GLY A 38 -6.94 -12.74 9.64
N SER A 39 -6.08 -13.66 9.19
CA SER A 39 -5.05 -14.28 10.03
C SER A 39 -3.72 -13.52 9.90
N TRP A 40 -2.88 -13.53 10.94
CA TRP A 40 -1.51 -12.98 10.88
C TRP A 40 -0.67 -13.58 9.76
N ASN A 41 -0.88 -14.86 9.44
CA ASN A 41 -0.13 -15.56 8.40
C ASN A 41 -0.72 -15.33 7.00
N GLU A 42 -2.02 -15.04 6.93
CA GLU A 42 -2.80 -14.91 5.69
C GLU A 42 -3.74 -13.70 5.78
N PRO A 43 -3.19 -12.48 5.87
CA PRO A 43 -3.96 -11.28 6.19
C PRO A 43 -4.92 -10.86 5.08
N TYR A 44 -4.69 -11.34 3.86
CA TYR A 44 -5.50 -11.05 2.67
C TYR A 44 -6.51 -12.16 2.32
N THR A 45 -6.60 -13.22 3.13
CA THR A 45 -7.59 -14.28 2.95
C THR A 45 -8.88 -13.89 3.68
N ASN A 46 -9.96 -13.68 2.93
CA ASN A 46 -11.26 -13.25 3.45
C ASN A 46 -11.19 -12.08 4.46
N PRO A 47 -10.52 -10.96 4.12
CA PRO A 47 -10.37 -9.86 5.06
C PRO A 47 -11.71 -9.16 5.32
N GLY A 48 -11.86 -8.59 6.52
CA GLY A 48 -13.06 -7.83 6.92
C GLY A 48 -13.18 -6.46 6.24
N ALA A 49 -12.18 -6.06 5.46
CA ALA A 49 -12.16 -4.81 4.70
C ALA A 49 -11.41 -4.96 3.36
N PRO A 50 -11.62 -4.06 2.39
CA PRO A 50 -10.85 -4.03 1.15
C PRO A 50 -9.37 -3.77 1.38
N THR A 51 -8.54 -4.32 0.50
CA THR A 51 -7.12 -3.97 0.39
C THR A 51 -6.93 -2.89 -0.65
N HIS A 52 -6.25 -1.80 -0.30
CA HIS A 52 -5.92 -0.73 -1.24
C HIS A 52 -4.52 -0.93 -1.82
N VAL A 53 -4.43 -0.84 -3.15
CA VAL A 53 -3.17 -0.87 -3.89
C VAL A 53 -3.00 0.43 -4.66
N ILE A 54 -1.81 1.02 -4.53
CA ILE A 54 -1.37 2.18 -5.29
C ILE A 54 -0.30 1.68 -6.24
N SER A 55 -0.54 1.79 -7.54
CA SER A 55 0.40 1.43 -8.60
C SER A 55 0.56 2.63 -9.52
N GLY A 56 1.61 3.42 -9.28
CA GLY A 56 1.88 4.64 -10.05
C GLY A 56 3.33 4.79 -10.51
N SER A 57 4.11 3.72 -10.40
CA SER A 57 5.49 3.64 -10.90
C SER A 57 5.56 3.02 -12.31
N ALA A 58 4.68 3.41 -13.23
CA ALA A 58 4.70 2.91 -14.61
C ALA A 58 5.79 3.56 -15.51
N GLY A 59 6.60 4.47 -14.96
CA GLY A 59 7.54 5.31 -15.70
C GLY A 59 7.13 6.78 -15.64
N CYS A 60 7.98 7.62 -15.04
CA CYS A 60 7.79 9.06 -15.02
C CYS A 60 9.10 9.74 -15.40
N TYR A 61 9.05 10.78 -16.24
CA TYR A 61 10.24 11.55 -16.64
C TYR A 61 11.09 12.03 -15.46
N SER A 62 10.42 12.40 -14.37
CA SER A 62 11.09 12.72 -13.12
C SER A 62 11.22 11.44 -12.29
N LYS A 63 12.46 11.04 -12.01
CA LYS A 63 12.85 9.85 -11.22
C LYS A 63 12.06 9.69 -9.90
N HIS A 64 12.21 8.51 -9.28
CA HIS A 64 11.56 8.16 -8.01
C HIS A 64 11.77 9.22 -6.93
N ASN A 65 10.74 9.44 -6.12
CA ASN A 65 10.88 10.19 -4.87
C ASN A 65 11.17 9.17 -3.77
N PRO A 66 12.26 9.32 -2.99
CA PRO A 66 12.58 8.40 -1.90
C PRO A 66 11.47 8.39 -0.85
N PHE A 67 11.22 7.22 -0.26
CA PHE A 67 10.29 7.12 0.86
C PHE A 67 10.83 7.89 2.07
N LEU A 68 9.93 8.59 2.77
CA LEU A 68 10.23 9.11 4.10
C LEU A 68 10.32 7.92 5.08
N ASN A 69 11.28 7.97 6.00
CA ASN A 69 11.59 6.89 6.96
C ASN A 69 10.40 6.46 7.84
N GLN A 70 9.33 7.26 7.92
CA GLN A 70 8.17 6.93 8.71
C GLN A 70 7.22 6.01 7.95
N THR A 71 7.28 4.73 8.30
CA THR A 71 6.30 3.73 7.85
C THR A 71 4.98 3.92 8.59
N GLN A 72 3.95 4.29 7.85
CA GLN A 72 2.59 4.34 8.39
C GLN A 72 2.13 2.91 8.71
N LEU A 73 1.45 2.73 9.85
CA LEU A 73 1.04 1.41 10.37
C LEU A 73 0.19 0.60 9.39
N TYR A 74 -0.60 1.27 8.55
CA TYR A 74 -1.45 0.64 7.53
C TYR A 74 -0.71 0.27 6.24
N SER A 75 0.60 0.49 6.16
CA SER A 75 1.39 0.13 4.98
C SER A 75 2.01 -1.25 5.13
N ALA A 76 1.52 -2.22 4.35
CA ALA A 76 2.06 -3.57 4.36
C ALA A 76 3.32 -3.70 3.49
N PHE A 77 3.31 -3.14 2.29
CA PHE A 77 4.45 -3.21 1.36
C PHE A 77 4.59 -1.93 0.54
N ARG A 78 5.84 -1.58 0.20
CA ARG A 78 6.22 -0.45 -0.64
C ARG A 78 7.40 -0.84 -1.51
N SER A 79 7.40 -0.37 -2.75
CA SER A 79 8.53 -0.46 -3.67
C SER A 79 8.59 0.84 -4.47
N ASP A 80 9.78 1.39 -4.61
CA ASP A 80 10.06 2.56 -5.42
C ASP A 80 10.42 2.20 -6.86
N ASP A 81 10.61 0.93 -7.20
CA ASP A 81 10.92 0.47 -8.54
C ASP A 81 9.85 0.87 -9.57
N TYR A 82 10.29 1.15 -10.79
CA TYR A 82 9.41 1.15 -11.95
C TYR A 82 8.88 -0.26 -12.21
N GLY A 83 7.66 -0.35 -12.69
CA GLY A 83 7.04 -1.62 -12.95
C GLY A 83 5.54 -1.53 -13.19
N TYR A 84 4.91 -2.69 -13.16
CA TYR A 84 3.48 -2.82 -13.43
C TYR A 84 2.87 -3.93 -12.58
N SER A 85 1.57 -3.84 -12.35
CA SER A 85 0.83 -4.85 -11.61
C SER A 85 0.10 -5.77 -12.58
N ARG A 86 0.10 -7.07 -12.29
CA ARG A 86 -0.71 -8.06 -12.99
C ARG A 86 -1.77 -8.58 -12.04
N MET A 87 -3.00 -8.70 -12.54
CA MET A 87 -4.13 -9.20 -11.78
C MET A 87 -4.82 -10.30 -12.59
N LYS A 88 -5.03 -11.46 -11.97
CA LYS A 88 -5.74 -12.59 -12.56
C LYS A 88 -6.92 -12.97 -11.68
N ILE A 89 -8.12 -12.76 -12.18
CA ILE A 89 -9.35 -13.27 -11.58
C ILE A 89 -9.44 -14.75 -11.94
N ILE A 90 -9.35 -15.64 -10.94
CA ILE A 90 -9.35 -17.08 -11.16
C ILE A 90 -10.79 -17.60 -11.13
N ASN A 91 -11.56 -17.16 -10.15
CA ASN A 91 -12.99 -17.48 -9.98
C ASN A 91 -13.65 -16.44 -9.06
N SER A 92 -14.89 -16.69 -8.62
CA SER A 92 -15.64 -15.78 -7.74
C SER A 92 -15.04 -15.60 -6.34
N THR A 93 -14.12 -16.48 -5.91
CA THR A 93 -13.53 -16.46 -4.57
C THR A 93 -12.02 -16.24 -4.57
N HIS A 94 -11.35 -16.38 -5.71
CA HIS A 94 -9.88 -16.31 -5.82
C HIS A 94 -9.42 -15.34 -6.89
N LEU A 95 -8.50 -14.48 -6.49
CA LEU A 95 -7.78 -13.54 -7.35
C LEU A 95 -6.31 -13.59 -6.98
N TYR A 96 -5.46 -13.54 -8.00
CA TYR A 96 -4.02 -13.42 -7.86
C TYR A 96 -3.58 -12.03 -8.31
N MET A 97 -2.71 -11.38 -7.54
CA MET A 97 -2.13 -10.10 -7.89
C MET A 97 -0.64 -10.08 -7.57
N GLU A 98 0.17 -9.65 -8.53
CA GLU A 98 1.61 -9.46 -8.39
C GLU A 98 2.03 -8.06 -8.87
N GLN A 99 3.09 -7.53 -8.27
CA GLN A 99 3.80 -6.36 -8.78
C GLN A 99 5.11 -6.87 -9.40
N VAL A 100 5.32 -6.55 -10.67
CA VAL A 100 6.53 -6.87 -11.42
C VAL A 100 7.38 -5.61 -11.50
N SER A 101 8.62 -5.71 -11.04
CA SER A 101 9.63 -4.65 -11.19
C SER A 101 10.25 -4.74 -12.58
N ASP A 102 10.44 -3.60 -13.23
CA ASP A 102 11.14 -3.43 -14.52
C ASP A 102 12.60 -3.01 -14.31
N ASP A 103 12.95 -2.52 -13.11
CA ASP A 103 14.31 -2.08 -12.75
C ASP A 103 15.27 -3.24 -12.43
N GLN A 104 14.87 -4.50 -12.71
CA GLN A 104 15.61 -5.74 -12.43
C GLN A 104 16.30 -6.34 -13.67
#